data_AF-A0AAI9X6Y3-F1
#
_entry.id   AF-A0AAI9X6Y3-F1
#
_cell.length_a   1.000
_cell.length_b   1.000
_cell.length_c   1.000
_cell.angle_alpha   90.00
_cell.angle_beta   90.00
_cell.angle_gamma   90.00
#
_symmetry.space_group_name_H-M   'P 1'
#
loop_
_entity.id
_entity.type
_entity.pdbx_description
1 polymer ?
#
loop_
_entity_poly.entity_id
_entity_poly.type
_entity_poly.pdbx_seq_one_letter_code
_entity_poly.pdbx_strand_id
1 'polypeptide(L)'
;MLQENPADIRQPWGPVCFWWTRSAIIQSEVYQYLYSPEALQKPESERVAHAHRLAAEMQSKVMEPFEKFMSLDLKVSDIDLMYLTTDKISRLAIMTLIYRAIPASTGPGRGATFIPECIETAREALETHRQCVAALNETEDSLKISYMHWGVLISPFVPFIVIFCNVITTSNGDDLALLEEFIASLQPLTTFSQSIERLHTLCLVLGTVARLYFEANTRTQAAADQENLIEVGQEFDVYLSALGLAPPTHMNPLNSENSQMVNSQGYSQVENPAMHVSSAELSQHVGGFSAPADSSQATGQDLGTAAQLGNWFWGNQYMMGLLEEDLSQFNPGRS
;
A
#
# COMPACT_ATOMS: atom_id res chain seq x y z
N MET A 1 24.04 -33.66 -17.63
CA MET A 1 23.76 -32.82 -18.80
C MET A 1 22.32 -33.07 -19.22
N LEU A 2 21.38 -32.27 -18.72
CA LEU A 2 20.06 -32.14 -19.29
C LEU A 2 19.99 -30.72 -19.81
N GLN A 3 20.21 -30.60 -21.12
CA GLN A 3 20.14 -29.35 -21.84
C GLN A 3 18.65 -29.14 -22.14
N GLU A 4 17.92 -28.55 -21.19
CA GLU A 4 16.58 -28.04 -21.48
C GLU A 4 16.74 -26.88 -22.46
N ASN A 5 16.25 -27.10 -23.67
CA ASN A 5 16.23 -26.12 -24.73
C ASN A 5 15.22 -25.03 -24.33
N PRO A 6 15.60 -23.75 -24.11
CA PRO A 6 14.72 -22.71 -23.60
C PRO A 6 13.67 -22.21 -24.63
N ALA A 7 13.36 -23.02 -25.65
CA ALA A 7 12.64 -22.62 -26.84
C ALA A 7 11.19 -23.13 -26.94
N ASP A 8 10.61 -23.74 -25.89
CA ASP A 8 9.28 -24.38 -26.02
C ASP A 8 8.25 -23.95 -24.95
N ILE A 9 8.35 -22.71 -24.44
CA ILE A 9 7.22 -22.12 -23.70
C ILE A 9 6.16 -21.73 -24.73
N ARG A 10 5.02 -22.44 -24.74
CA ARG A 10 3.88 -22.13 -25.61
C ARG A 10 3.45 -20.67 -25.43
N GLN A 11 3.22 -19.97 -26.54
CA GLN A 11 2.50 -18.69 -26.54
C GLN A 11 1.15 -18.88 -25.81
N PRO A 12 0.70 -17.93 -24.97
CA PRO A 12 1.25 -16.59 -24.73
C PRO A 12 2.38 -16.51 -23.69
N TRP A 13 2.73 -17.61 -23.03
CA TRP A 13 3.42 -17.58 -21.73
C TRP A 13 4.92 -17.28 -21.78
N GLY A 14 5.59 -17.51 -22.91
CA GLY A 14 7.04 -17.27 -23.04
C GLY A 14 7.45 -15.83 -22.71
N PRO A 15 6.91 -14.82 -23.40
CA PRO A 15 7.13 -13.41 -23.07
C PRO A 15 6.66 -13.05 -21.66
N VAL A 16 5.54 -13.60 -21.21
CA VAL A 16 4.95 -13.32 -19.89
C VAL A 16 5.89 -13.75 -18.75
N CYS A 17 6.50 -14.93 -18.83
CA CYS A 17 7.47 -15.41 -17.85
C CYS A 17 8.69 -14.49 -17.72
N PHE A 18 9.14 -13.89 -18.83
CA PHE A 18 10.22 -12.91 -18.81
C PHE A 18 9.82 -11.65 -18.02
N TRP A 19 8.61 -11.13 -18.27
CA TRP A 19 8.10 -9.98 -17.54
C TRP A 19 7.80 -10.27 -16.07
N TRP A 20 7.35 -11.48 -15.73
CA TRP A 20 7.22 -11.90 -14.32
C TRP A 20 8.57 -11.92 -13.62
N THR A 21 9.59 -12.48 -14.27
CA THR A 21 10.95 -12.49 -13.72
C THR A 21 11.45 -11.07 -13.47
N ARG A 22 11.22 -10.16 -14.44
CA ARG A 22 11.58 -8.75 -14.29
C ARG A 22 10.79 -8.07 -13.17
N SER A 23 9.47 -8.29 -13.07
CA SER A 23 8.64 -7.74 -11.99
C SER A 23 9.05 -8.24 -10.62
N ALA A 24 9.40 -9.52 -10.48
CA ALA A 24 9.88 -10.07 -9.21
C ALA A 24 11.19 -9.42 -8.76
N ILE A 25 12.12 -9.17 -9.70
CA ILE A 25 13.35 -8.42 -9.41
C ILE A 25 13.01 -7.00 -8.95
N ILE A 26 12.16 -6.28 -9.69
CA ILE A 26 11.73 -4.93 -9.32
C ILE A 26 11.07 -4.92 -7.95
N GLN A 27 10.16 -5.85 -7.67
CA GLN A 27 9.48 -5.95 -6.37
C GLN A 27 10.48 -6.20 -5.22
N SER A 28 11.51 -7.01 -5.44
CA SER A 28 12.58 -7.20 -4.45
C SER A 28 13.40 -5.93 -4.22
N GLU A 29 13.70 -5.18 -5.29
CA GLU A 29 14.40 -3.89 -5.21
C GLU A 29 13.53 -2.81 -4.54
N VAL A 30 12.21 -2.83 -4.77
CA VAL A 30 11.25 -1.95 -4.09
C VAL A 30 11.33 -2.16 -2.58
N TYR A 31 11.29 -3.41 -2.12
CA TYR A 31 11.48 -3.68 -0.70
C TYR A 31 12.86 -3.20 -0.23
N GLN A 32 13.93 -3.63 -0.91
CA GLN A 32 15.31 -3.34 -0.49
C GLN A 32 15.60 -1.85 -0.38
N TYR A 33 15.19 -1.05 -1.37
CA TYR A 33 15.60 0.36 -1.49
C TYR A 33 14.55 1.37 -1.02
N LEU A 34 13.28 0.98 -0.85
CA LEU A 34 12.22 1.92 -0.46
C LEU A 34 11.61 1.61 0.91
N TYR A 35 11.48 0.33 1.29
CA TYR A 35 10.67 -0.08 2.45
C TYR A 35 11.41 -0.89 3.51
N SER A 36 12.63 -1.36 3.23
CA SER A 36 13.45 -2.08 4.19
C SER A 36 13.85 -1.17 5.36
N PRO A 37 14.12 -1.73 6.56
CA PRO A 37 14.61 -0.93 7.69
C PRO A 37 15.87 -0.12 7.36
N GLU A 38 16.75 -0.67 6.50
CA GLU A 38 17.94 0.04 6.02
C GLU A 38 17.57 1.20 5.09
N ALA A 39 16.65 1.00 4.15
CA ALA A 39 16.18 2.05 3.24
C ALA A 39 15.54 3.23 4.00
N LEU A 40 14.75 2.94 5.03
CA LEU A 40 14.09 3.96 5.83
C LEU A 40 15.07 4.79 6.68
N GLN A 41 16.29 4.32 6.89
CA GLN A 41 17.36 5.08 7.55
C GLN A 41 18.17 5.96 6.59
N LYS A 42 18.07 5.74 5.28
CA LYS A 42 18.74 6.57 4.25
C LYS A 42 17.98 7.88 4.03
N PRO A 43 18.62 8.92 3.47
CA PRO A 43 17.95 10.18 3.15
C PRO A 43 16.75 10.00 2.21
N GLU A 44 15.70 10.81 2.38
CA GLU A 44 14.52 10.78 1.49
C GLU A 44 14.89 10.97 0.02
N SER A 45 15.82 11.88 -0.27
CA SER A 45 16.27 12.16 -1.63
C SER A 45 16.84 10.92 -2.34
N GLU A 46 17.54 10.04 -1.62
CA GLU A 46 18.04 8.78 -2.16
C GLU A 46 16.90 7.80 -2.44
N ARG A 47 15.95 7.66 -1.50
CA ARG A 47 14.74 6.82 -1.70
C ARG A 47 13.94 7.30 -2.90
N VAL A 48 13.73 8.60 -3.05
CA VAL A 48 12.99 9.20 -4.16
C VAL A 48 13.71 8.95 -5.50
N ALA A 49 15.04 9.09 -5.54
CA ALA A 49 15.81 8.75 -6.73
C ALA A 49 15.67 7.26 -7.11
N HIS A 50 15.69 6.37 -6.12
CA HIS A 50 15.42 4.94 -6.35
C HIS A 50 14.00 4.70 -6.86
N ALA A 51 12.99 5.36 -6.29
CA ALA A 51 11.59 5.22 -6.70
C ALA A 51 11.40 5.64 -8.16
N HIS A 52 11.95 6.80 -8.58
CA HIS A 52 11.89 7.22 -9.98
C HIS A 52 12.59 6.25 -10.94
N ARG A 53 13.78 5.75 -10.56
CA ARG A 53 14.49 4.73 -11.37
C ARG A 53 13.64 3.46 -11.53
N LEU A 54 13.08 2.96 -10.43
CA LEU A 54 12.27 1.75 -10.41
C LEU A 54 10.97 1.92 -11.22
N ALA A 55 10.31 3.07 -11.11
CA ALA A 55 9.12 3.39 -11.89
C ALA A 55 9.43 3.41 -13.40
N ALA A 56 10.51 4.08 -13.81
CA ALA A 56 10.95 4.12 -15.19
C ALA A 56 11.31 2.73 -15.75
N GLU A 57 11.95 1.89 -14.92
CA GLU A 57 12.27 0.51 -15.29
C GLU A 57 11.01 -0.36 -15.40
N MET A 58 10.09 -0.28 -14.44
CA MET A 58 8.81 -0.98 -14.47
C MET A 58 7.98 -0.56 -15.69
N GLN A 59 7.94 0.74 -16.01
CA GLN A 59 7.21 1.23 -17.17
C GLN A 59 7.78 0.67 -18.48
N SER A 60 9.07 0.91 -18.73
CA SER A 60 9.71 0.62 -20.02
C SER A 60 9.98 -0.87 -20.27
N LYS A 61 10.29 -1.65 -19.22
CA LYS A 61 10.70 -3.07 -19.37
C LYS A 61 9.56 -4.05 -19.10
N VAL A 62 8.44 -3.60 -18.53
CA VAL A 62 7.35 -4.45 -18.09
C VAL A 62 6.01 -3.97 -18.60
N MET A 63 5.57 -2.76 -18.23
CA MET A 63 4.23 -2.26 -18.56
C MET A 63 4.05 -2.06 -20.07
N GLU A 64 4.90 -1.27 -20.72
CA GLU A 64 4.76 -0.97 -22.16
C GLU A 64 4.85 -2.24 -23.04
N PRO A 65 5.80 -3.17 -22.82
CA PRO A 65 5.82 -4.43 -23.56
C PRO A 65 4.57 -5.28 -23.35
N PHE A 66 4.06 -5.33 -22.11
CA PHE A 66 2.85 -6.08 -21.77
C PHE A 66 1.60 -5.47 -22.40
N GLU A 67 1.42 -4.15 -22.34
CA GLU A 67 0.31 -3.44 -22.99
C GLU A 67 0.34 -3.62 -24.50
N LYS A 68 1.53 -3.48 -25.11
CA LYS A 68 1.70 -3.75 -26.53
C LYS A 68 1.30 -5.18 -26.87
N PHE A 69 1.68 -6.14 -26.04
CA PHE A 69 1.30 -7.54 -26.21
C PHE A 69 -0.22 -7.75 -26.08
N MET A 70 -0.86 -7.16 -25.07
CA MET A 70 -2.31 -7.22 -24.85
C MET A 70 -3.12 -6.51 -25.94
N SER A 71 -2.52 -5.54 -26.63
CA SER A 71 -3.12 -4.84 -27.78
C SER A 71 -3.10 -5.64 -29.08
N LEU A 72 -2.35 -6.75 -29.12
CA LEU A 72 -2.35 -7.64 -30.28
C LEU A 72 -3.65 -8.44 -30.34
N ASP A 73 -4.03 -8.88 -31.54
CA ASP A 73 -5.11 -9.88 -31.71
C ASP A 73 -4.62 -11.25 -31.21
N LEU A 74 -4.62 -11.40 -29.89
CA LEU A 74 -4.15 -12.59 -29.20
C LEU A 74 -5.20 -13.70 -29.38
N LYS A 75 -4.81 -14.78 -30.07
CA LYS A 75 -5.60 -16.01 -30.15
C LYS A 75 -5.36 -16.88 -28.93
N VAL A 76 -5.83 -16.40 -27.77
CA VAL A 76 -5.72 -17.07 -26.47
C VAL A 76 -7.08 -17.51 -25.97
N SER A 77 -7.13 -18.47 -25.06
CA SER A 77 -8.39 -18.86 -24.41
C SER A 77 -8.90 -17.77 -23.47
N ASP A 78 -10.20 -17.78 -23.15
CA ASP A 78 -10.78 -16.85 -22.16
C ASP A 78 -10.10 -16.98 -20.79
N ILE A 79 -9.65 -18.21 -20.46
CA ILE A 79 -8.91 -18.51 -19.23
C ILE A 79 -7.53 -17.83 -19.25
N ASP A 80 -6.79 -17.95 -20.35
CA ASP A 80 -5.49 -17.29 -20.51
C ASP A 80 -5.64 -15.76 -20.46
N LEU A 81 -6.67 -15.21 -21.11
CA LEU A 81 -6.96 -13.78 -21.11
C LEU A 81 -7.28 -13.27 -19.69
N MET A 82 -8.05 -14.04 -18.92
CA MET A 82 -8.34 -13.73 -17.53
C MET A 82 -7.06 -13.67 -16.68
N TYR A 83 -6.15 -14.64 -16.82
CA TYR A 83 -4.86 -14.61 -16.11
C TYR A 83 -3.99 -13.42 -16.53
N LEU A 84 -3.95 -13.09 -17.82
CA LEU A 84 -3.21 -11.92 -18.31
C LEU A 84 -3.80 -10.63 -17.73
N THR A 85 -5.12 -10.50 -17.69
CA THR A 85 -5.77 -9.31 -17.10
C THR A 85 -5.52 -9.24 -15.60
N THR A 86 -5.50 -10.38 -14.91
CA THR A 86 -5.13 -10.48 -13.49
C THR A 86 -3.69 -10.06 -13.24
N ASP A 87 -2.77 -10.48 -14.12
CA ASP A 87 -1.36 -10.07 -14.08
C ASP A 87 -1.21 -8.54 -14.23
N LYS A 88 -2.03 -7.89 -15.06
CA LYS A 88 -2.07 -6.42 -15.16
C LYS A 88 -2.33 -5.77 -13.80
N ILE A 89 -3.27 -6.30 -13.02
CA ILE A 89 -3.61 -5.80 -11.67
C ILE A 89 -2.38 -5.84 -10.76
N SER A 90 -1.64 -6.96 -10.74
CA SER A 90 -0.43 -7.10 -9.93
C SER A 90 0.67 -6.12 -10.36
N ARG A 91 0.82 -5.87 -11.66
CA ARG A 91 1.80 -4.88 -12.17
C ARG A 91 1.45 -3.45 -11.74
N LEU A 92 0.16 -3.08 -11.81
CA LEU A 92 -0.33 -1.79 -11.34
C LEU A 92 -0.14 -1.67 -9.81
N ALA A 93 -0.37 -2.72 -9.04
CA ALA A 93 -0.12 -2.73 -7.59
C ALA A 93 1.35 -2.42 -7.23
N ILE A 94 2.30 -3.05 -7.93
CA ILE A 94 3.73 -2.79 -7.76
C ILE A 94 4.06 -1.34 -8.15
N MET A 95 3.49 -0.85 -9.25
CA MET A 95 3.70 0.53 -9.69
C MET A 95 3.16 1.55 -8.67
N THR A 96 1.97 1.32 -8.11
CA THR A 96 1.43 2.14 -7.01
C THR A 96 2.35 2.11 -5.79
N LEU A 97 2.89 0.93 -5.43
CA LEU A 97 3.85 0.81 -4.33
C LEU A 97 5.11 1.65 -4.59
N ILE A 98 5.63 1.68 -5.82
CA ILE A 98 6.78 2.52 -6.19
C ILE A 98 6.42 4.01 -6.03
N TYR A 99 5.32 4.46 -6.63
CA TYR A 99 4.92 5.87 -6.61
C TYR A 99 4.56 6.36 -5.21
N ARG A 100 4.04 5.48 -4.34
CA ARG A 100 3.75 5.83 -2.93
C ARG A 100 5.00 6.23 -2.14
N ALA A 101 6.18 5.74 -2.53
CA ALA A 101 7.43 6.13 -1.87
C ALA A 101 7.89 7.55 -2.22
N ILE A 102 7.23 8.21 -3.19
CA ILE A 102 7.56 9.56 -3.62
C ILE A 102 6.67 10.56 -2.85
N PRO A 103 7.25 11.49 -2.09
CA PRO A 103 6.50 12.50 -1.36
C PRO A 103 5.83 13.46 -2.34
N ALA A 104 4.59 13.84 -2.05
CA ALA A 104 3.91 14.84 -2.84
C ALA A 104 4.54 16.23 -2.60
N SER A 105 4.56 17.07 -3.63
CA SER A 105 5.12 18.43 -3.52
C SER A 105 4.36 19.26 -2.49
N THR A 106 5.08 19.79 -1.50
CA THR A 106 4.54 20.62 -0.43
C THR A 106 4.29 22.06 -0.92
N GLY A 107 3.20 22.27 -1.66
CA GLY A 107 2.69 23.60 -1.97
C GLY A 107 1.98 24.24 -0.77
N PRO A 108 1.80 25.57 -0.72
CA PRO A 108 1.03 26.23 0.35
C PRO A 108 -0.47 25.97 0.15
N GLY A 109 -1.01 25.03 0.92
CA GLY A 109 -2.43 24.63 0.91
C GLY A 109 -2.56 23.09 0.98
N ARG A 110 -3.54 22.58 1.75
CA ARG A 110 -3.81 21.14 2.06
C ARG A 110 -2.92 20.20 1.25
N GLY A 111 -1.78 19.82 1.84
CA GLY A 111 -0.75 19.05 1.14
C GLY A 111 -1.34 17.78 0.57
N ALA A 112 -1.11 17.54 -0.72
CA ALA A 112 -1.47 16.27 -1.34
C ALA A 112 -0.74 15.14 -0.59
N THR A 113 -1.43 14.02 -0.32
CA THR A 113 -0.83 12.88 0.37
C THR A 113 0.04 12.05 -0.58
N PHE A 114 -0.31 12.02 -1.86
CA PHE A 114 0.40 11.27 -2.89
C PHE A 114 0.58 12.11 -4.16
N ILE A 115 1.59 11.77 -4.97
CA ILE A 115 1.73 12.32 -6.31
C ILE A 115 0.58 11.85 -7.22
N PRO A 116 0.19 12.62 -8.26
CA PRO A 116 -0.89 12.26 -9.18
C PRO A 116 -0.74 10.85 -9.79
N GLU A 117 0.48 10.48 -10.18
CA GLU A 117 0.81 9.20 -10.80
C GLU A 117 0.47 8.01 -9.88
N CYS A 118 0.64 8.18 -8.56
CA CYS A 118 0.28 7.17 -7.56
C CYS A 118 -1.25 6.94 -7.54
N ILE A 119 -2.01 8.03 -7.53
CA ILE A 119 -3.48 8.02 -7.47
C ILE A 119 -4.05 7.45 -8.77
N GLU A 120 -3.55 7.91 -9.93
CA GLU A 120 -3.99 7.44 -11.24
C GLU A 120 -3.73 5.94 -11.43
N THR A 121 -2.53 5.48 -11.08
CA THR A 121 -2.18 4.05 -11.13
C THR A 121 -3.07 3.24 -10.19
N ALA A 122 -3.36 3.75 -8.98
CA ALA A 122 -4.24 3.08 -8.02
C ALA A 122 -5.69 2.97 -8.53
N ARG A 123 -6.22 4.03 -9.16
CA ARG A 123 -7.55 4.00 -9.79
C ARG A 123 -7.61 2.95 -10.88
N GLU A 124 -6.61 2.91 -11.76
CA GLU A 124 -6.56 1.92 -12.83
C GLU A 124 -6.52 0.48 -12.28
N ALA A 125 -5.79 0.25 -11.18
CA ALA A 125 -5.73 -1.06 -10.54
C ALA A 125 -7.09 -1.53 -10.03
N LEU A 126 -7.82 -0.66 -9.31
CA LEU A 126 -9.15 -1.01 -8.78
C LEU A 126 -10.18 -1.21 -9.89
N GLU A 127 -10.15 -0.37 -10.93
CA GLU A 127 -11.06 -0.49 -12.07
C GLU A 127 -10.79 -1.76 -12.89
N THR A 128 -9.51 -2.09 -13.13
CA THR A 128 -9.13 -3.34 -13.80
C THR A 128 -9.57 -4.56 -12.99
N HIS A 129 -9.46 -4.51 -11.65
CA HIS A 129 -9.96 -5.57 -10.77
C HIS A 129 -11.47 -5.74 -10.88
N ARG A 130 -12.21 -4.64 -10.81
CA ARG A 130 -13.67 -4.64 -10.93
C ARG A 130 -14.11 -5.26 -12.27
N GLN A 131 -13.44 -4.90 -13.37
CA GLN A 131 -13.69 -5.48 -14.70
C GLN A 131 -13.42 -6.99 -14.74
N CYS A 132 -12.32 -7.46 -14.12
CA CYS A 132 -12.02 -8.88 -14.02
C CYS A 132 -13.12 -9.63 -13.25
N VAL A 133 -13.54 -9.11 -12.10
CA VAL A 133 -14.57 -9.74 -11.28
C VAL A 133 -15.93 -9.75 -12.00
N ALA A 134 -16.26 -8.68 -12.73
CA ALA A 134 -17.47 -8.66 -13.55
C ALA A 134 -17.44 -9.74 -14.64
N ALA A 135 -16.30 -9.93 -15.33
CA ALA A 135 -16.14 -10.99 -16.33
C ALA A 135 -16.23 -12.41 -15.72
N LEU A 136 -15.83 -12.58 -14.47
CA LEU A 136 -15.89 -13.86 -13.75
C LEU A 136 -17.30 -14.30 -13.38
N ASN A 137 -18.25 -13.37 -13.23
CA ASN A 137 -19.62 -13.70 -12.81
C ASN A 137 -20.33 -14.67 -13.78
N GLU A 138 -19.89 -14.71 -15.05
CA GLU A 138 -20.45 -15.58 -16.09
C GLU A 138 -19.69 -16.91 -16.25
N THR A 139 -18.70 -17.18 -15.39
CA THR A 139 -17.79 -18.33 -15.52
C THR A 139 -18.00 -19.41 -14.46
N GLU A 140 -17.45 -20.61 -14.70
CA GLU A 140 -17.51 -21.72 -13.74
C GLU A 140 -16.76 -21.42 -12.43
N ASP A 141 -17.23 -21.99 -11.33
CA ASP A 141 -16.67 -21.79 -10.00
C ASP A 141 -15.19 -22.21 -9.89
N SER A 142 -14.74 -23.18 -10.69
CA SER A 142 -13.33 -23.57 -10.80
C SER A 142 -12.44 -22.43 -11.28
N LEU A 143 -12.93 -21.62 -12.22
CA LEU A 143 -12.21 -20.48 -12.78
C LEU A 143 -12.19 -19.31 -11.80
N LYS A 144 -13.30 -19.07 -11.09
CA LYS A 144 -13.36 -18.12 -9.98
C LYS A 144 -12.34 -18.48 -8.92
N ILE A 145 -12.28 -19.75 -8.47
CA ILE A 145 -11.32 -20.23 -7.46
C ILE A 145 -9.88 -19.99 -7.92
N SER A 146 -9.59 -20.23 -9.19
CA SER A 146 -8.26 -19.99 -9.76
C SER A 146 -7.90 -18.50 -9.78
N TYR A 147 -8.82 -17.63 -10.20
CA TYR A 147 -8.66 -16.18 -10.10
C TYR A 147 -8.46 -15.72 -8.65
N MET A 148 -9.19 -16.31 -7.70
CA MET A 148 -9.10 -15.94 -6.29
C MET A 148 -7.73 -16.24 -5.69
N HIS A 149 -7.12 -17.37 -6.05
CA HIS A 149 -5.77 -17.71 -5.62
C HIS A 149 -4.69 -16.81 -6.25
N TRP A 150 -4.89 -16.31 -7.47
CA TRP A 150 -3.86 -15.53 -8.18
C TRP A 150 -4.07 -14.01 -8.15
N GLY A 151 -5.31 -13.55 -8.26
CA GLY A 151 -5.69 -12.13 -8.37
C GLY A 151 -6.13 -11.48 -7.07
N VAL A 152 -6.66 -12.25 -6.11
CA VAL A 152 -7.12 -11.70 -4.82
C VAL A 152 -6.04 -11.82 -3.72
N LEU A 153 -5.16 -12.82 -3.78
CA LEU A 153 -4.02 -12.92 -2.85
C LEU A 153 -2.93 -11.90 -3.13
N ILE A 154 -2.83 -11.51 -4.40
CA ILE A 154 -2.01 -10.40 -4.89
C ILE A 154 -2.91 -9.16 -5.08
N SER A 155 -4.07 -9.12 -4.42
CA SER A 155 -5.01 -8.00 -4.51
C SER A 155 -4.28 -6.72 -4.11
N PRO A 156 -4.49 -5.60 -4.83
CA PRO A 156 -3.80 -4.37 -4.54
C PRO A 156 -4.40 -3.69 -3.30
N PHE A 157 -4.18 -4.27 -2.12
CA PHE A 157 -4.50 -3.58 -0.87
C PHE A 157 -3.80 -2.23 -0.80
N VAL A 158 -2.62 -2.12 -1.44
CA VAL A 158 -1.90 -0.84 -1.64
C VAL A 158 -2.74 0.19 -2.43
N PRO A 159 -3.18 -0.05 -3.69
CA PRO A 159 -4.16 0.82 -4.37
C PRO A 159 -5.42 1.13 -3.59
N PHE A 160 -6.05 0.14 -2.94
CA PHE A 160 -7.25 0.39 -2.12
C PHE A 160 -6.95 1.42 -1.02
N ILE A 161 -5.82 1.27 -0.32
CA ILE A 161 -5.39 2.20 0.73
C ILE A 161 -5.03 3.58 0.16
N VAL A 162 -4.39 3.65 -1.00
CA VAL A 162 -4.09 4.95 -1.67
C VAL A 162 -5.37 5.71 -1.98
N ILE A 163 -6.38 5.04 -2.56
CA ILE A 163 -7.67 5.66 -2.86
C ILE A 163 -8.43 6.02 -1.58
N PHE A 164 -8.45 5.14 -0.57
CA PHE A 164 -9.00 5.44 0.76
C PHE A 164 -8.40 6.74 1.33
N CYS A 165 -7.08 6.84 1.41
CA CYS A 165 -6.40 8.04 1.90
C CYS A 165 -6.68 9.28 1.05
N ASN A 166 -6.84 9.13 -0.27
CA ASN A 166 -7.22 10.23 -1.14
C ASN A 166 -8.64 10.73 -0.83
N VAL A 167 -9.61 9.84 -0.60
CA VAL A 167 -10.97 10.19 -0.18
C VAL A 167 -10.96 10.93 1.15
N ILE A 168 -10.20 10.45 2.13
CA ILE A 168 -10.06 11.15 3.42
C ILE A 168 -9.44 12.55 3.23
N THR A 169 -8.42 12.69 2.41
CA THR A 169 -7.72 13.98 2.28
C THR A 169 -8.51 15.00 1.45
N THR A 170 -9.19 14.55 0.40
CA THR A 170 -9.77 15.42 -0.63
C THR A 170 -11.30 15.41 -0.66
N SER A 171 -11.93 14.41 -0.04
CA SER A 171 -13.37 14.13 -0.21
C SER A 171 -13.77 14.05 -1.68
N ASN A 172 -12.97 13.36 -2.49
CA ASN A 172 -13.31 13.04 -3.86
C ASN A 172 -14.43 11.98 -3.89
N GLY A 173 -15.56 12.31 -4.52
CA GLY A 173 -16.74 11.43 -4.58
C GLY A 173 -16.59 10.27 -5.58
N ASP A 174 -15.87 10.48 -6.67
CA ASP A 174 -15.62 9.43 -7.67
C ASP A 174 -14.74 8.32 -7.07
N ASP A 175 -13.74 8.71 -6.27
CA ASP A 175 -12.88 7.77 -5.55
C ASP A 175 -13.64 7.01 -4.45
N LEU A 176 -14.60 7.65 -3.79
CA LEU A 176 -15.47 6.96 -2.83
C LEU A 176 -16.33 5.91 -3.55
N ALA A 177 -16.96 6.27 -4.67
CA ALA A 177 -17.75 5.33 -5.47
C ALA A 177 -16.89 4.15 -5.95
N LEU A 178 -15.65 4.41 -6.39
CA LEU A 178 -14.71 3.37 -6.80
C LEU A 178 -14.39 2.38 -5.67
N LEU A 179 -14.19 2.84 -4.43
CA LEU A 179 -14.00 1.96 -3.27
C LEU A 179 -15.23 1.11 -3.00
N GLU A 180 -16.42 1.71 -3.04
CA GLU A 180 -17.69 1.02 -2.78
C GLU A 180 -17.99 -0.04 -3.84
N GLU A 181 -17.75 0.27 -5.11
CA GLU A 181 -17.90 -0.68 -6.22
C GLU A 181 -16.89 -1.83 -6.13
N PHE A 182 -15.64 -1.53 -5.76
CA PHE A 182 -14.63 -2.56 -5.50
C PHE A 182 -15.06 -3.49 -4.36
N ILE A 183 -15.54 -2.94 -3.23
CA ILE A 183 -16.05 -3.74 -2.10
C ILE A 183 -17.22 -4.62 -2.55
N ALA A 184 -18.19 -4.06 -3.27
CA ALA A 184 -19.34 -4.80 -3.77
C ALA A 184 -18.91 -5.93 -4.73
N SER A 185 -17.86 -5.73 -5.52
CA SER A 185 -17.32 -6.76 -6.42
C SER A 185 -16.75 -7.96 -5.65
N LEU A 186 -16.18 -7.75 -4.46
CA LEU A 186 -15.65 -8.86 -3.65
C LEU A 186 -16.74 -9.68 -2.97
N GLN A 187 -17.94 -9.13 -2.74
CA GLN A 187 -19.00 -9.78 -1.97
C GLN A 187 -19.38 -11.19 -2.49
N PRO A 188 -19.60 -11.41 -3.80
CA PRO A 188 -19.91 -12.74 -4.34
C PRO A 188 -18.77 -13.75 -4.18
N LEU A 189 -17.53 -13.27 -4.01
CA LEU A 189 -16.33 -14.10 -3.91
C LEU A 189 -16.06 -14.61 -2.48
N THR A 190 -16.72 -14.04 -1.49
CA THR A 190 -16.52 -14.37 -0.06
C THR A 190 -16.88 -15.81 0.30
N THR A 191 -17.79 -16.44 -0.44
CA THR A 191 -18.23 -17.82 -0.18
C THR A 191 -17.19 -18.87 -0.54
N PHE A 192 -16.17 -18.49 -1.33
CA PHE A 192 -15.19 -19.43 -1.86
C PHE A 192 -13.91 -19.49 -1.03
N SER A 193 -13.61 -18.46 -0.22
CA SER A 193 -12.40 -18.42 0.60
C SER A 193 -12.57 -17.50 1.81
N GLN A 194 -12.15 -18.00 2.97
CA GLN A 194 -12.12 -17.22 4.22
C GLN A 194 -11.20 -16.00 4.11
N SER A 195 -10.09 -16.08 3.37
CA SER A 195 -9.21 -14.93 3.16
C SER A 195 -9.90 -13.82 2.36
N ILE A 196 -10.79 -14.17 1.45
CA ILE A 196 -11.55 -13.21 0.65
C ILE A 196 -12.67 -12.60 1.48
N GLU A 197 -13.32 -13.40 2.33
CA GLU A 197 -14.23 -12.89 3.35
C GLU A 197 -13.53 -11.85 4.24
N ARG A 198 -12.34 -12.16 4.77
CA ARG A 198 -11.55 -11.23 5.59
C ARG A 198 -11.14 -9.97 4.83
N LEU A 199 -10.66 -10.09 3.60
CA LEU A 199 -10.33 -8.94 2.75
C LEU A 199 -11.56 -8.06 2.51
N HIS A 200 -12.69 -8.67 2.17
CA HIS A 200 -13.96 -7.96 1.99
C HIS A 200 -14.37 -7.25 3.28
N THR A 201 -14.28 -7.89 4.45
CA THR A 201 -14.57 -7.27 5.75
C THR A 201 -13.66 -6.09 6.03
N LEU A 202 -12.36 -6.21 5.77
CA LEU A 202 -11.39 -5.13 5.96
C LEU A 202 -11.71 -3.93 5.06
N CYS A 203 -11.92 -4.18 3.76
CA CYS A 203 -12.30 -3.15 2.80
C CYS A 203 -13.65 -2.51 3.15
N LEU A 204 -14.63 -3.28 3.64
CA LEU A 204 -15.94 -2.78 4.06
C LEU A 204 -15.83 -1.83 5.27
N VAL A 205 -15.01 -2.19 6.27
CA VAL A 205 -14.75 -1.32 7.44
C VAL A 205 -14.11 -0.01 6.98
N LEU A 206 -13.07 -0.07 6.16
CA LEU A 206 -12.38 1.12 5.64
C LEU A 206 -13.30 1.97 4.73
N GLY A 207 -14.09 1.34 3.86
CA GLY A 207 -15.07 2.04 3.02
C GLY A 207 -16.15 2.75 3.84
N THR A 208 -16.59 2.14 4.95
CA THR A 208 -17.52 2.78 5.88
C THR A 208 -16.90 4.02 6.52
N VAL A 209 -15.63 3.94 6.95
CA VAL A 209 -14.88 5.09 7.47
C VAL A 209 -14.75 6.19 6.41
N ALA A 210 -14.40 5.84 5.17
CA ALA A 210 -14.29 6.79 4.07
C ALA A 210 -15.61 7.53 3.79
N ARG A 211 -16.73 6.80 3.77
CA ARG A 211 -18.07 7.39 3.60
C ARG A 211 -18.42 8.35 4.74
N LEU A 212 -18.21 7.95 5.99
CA LEU A 212 -18.48 8.81 7.15
C LEU A 212 -17.65 10.09 7.11
N TYR A 213 -16.37 10.00 6.74
CA TYR A 213 -15.51 11.16 6.59
C TYR A 213 -15.98 12.07 5.45
N PHE A 214 -16.30 11.48 4.29
CA PHE A 214 -16.83 12.21 3.14
C PHE A 214 -18.12 12.97 3.51
N GLU A 215 -19.06 12.32 4.18
CA GLU A 215 -20.31 12.95 4.66
C GLU A 215 -20.04 14.07 5.68
N ALA A 216 -19.11 13.86 6.61
CA ALA A 216 -18.74 14.88 7.59
C ALA A 216 -18.15 16.12 6.91
N ASN A 217 -17.17 15.94 6.02
CA ASN A 217 -16.46 17.04 5.38
C ASN A 217 -17.34 17.77 4.33
N THR A 218 -18.23 17.06 3.63
CA THR A 218 -19.21 17.69 2.73
C THR A 218 -20.26 18.51 3.50
N ARG A 219 -20.72 18.04 4.67
CA ARG A 219 -21.58 18.83 5.57
C ARG A 219 -20.86 20.06 6.12
N THR A 220 -19.58 19.97 6.49
CA THR A 220 -18.79 21.10 6.97
C THR A 220 -18.54 22.14 5.88
N GLN A 221 -18.29 21.73 4.63
CA GLN A 221 -18.17 22.65 3.50
C GLN A 221 -19.51 23.36 3.16
N ALA A 222 -20.64 22.68 3.39
CA ALA A 222 -21.97 23.27 3.25
C ALA A 222 -22.40 24.15 4.45
N ALA A 223 -21.81 23.93 5.63
CA ALA A 223 -22.12 24.58 6.90
C ALA A 223 -20.89 25.32 7.47
N ALA A 224 -20.25 26.17 6.67
CA ALA A 224 -19.15 27.01 7.10
C ALA A 224 -19.61 28.04 8.14
N ASP A 225 -19.78 27.63 9.42
CA ASP A 225 -19.93 28.51 10.61
C ASP A 225 -20.05 27.76 11.97
N GLN A 226 -19.45 26.57 12.18
CA GLN A 226 -19.49 25.96 13.53
C GLN A 226 -18.18 25.29 13.99
N GLU A 227 -17.66 25.81 15.10
CA GLU A 227 -16.37 25.54 15.75
C GLU A 227 -16.25 24.14 16.43
N ASN A 228 -17.37 23.42 16.58
CA ASN A 228 -17.43 22.14 17.31
C ASN A 228 -16.99 20.89 16.51
N LEU A 229 -16.62 21.00 15.24
CA LEU A 229 -16.33 19.86 14.35
C LEU A 229 -14.84 19.67 14.02
N ILE A 230 -13.98 20.59 14.48
CA ILE A 230 -12.51 20.50 14.35
C ILE A 230 -11.95 19.35 15.21
N GLU A 231 -12.65 19.01 16.30
CA GLU A 231 -12.25 17.99 17.29
C GLU A 231 -12.33 16.55 16.73
N VAL A 232 -13.35 16.23 15.93
CA VAL A 232 -13.49 14.89 15.33
C VAL A 232 -12.42 14.65 14.27
N GLY A 233 -12.10 15.63 13.42
CA GLY A 233 -11.03 15.51 12.43
C GLY A 233 -9.66 15.24 13.06
N GLN A 234 -9.38 15.88 14.20
CA GLN A 234 -8.12 15.71 14.93
C GLN A 234 -7.95 14.32 15.56
N GLU A 235 -9.02 13.73 16.11
CA GLU A 235 -8.95 12.35 16.63
C GLU A 235 -8.69 11.33 15.52
N PHE A 236 -9.31 11.49 14.35
CA PHE A 236 -9.07 10.61 13.21
C PHE A 236 -7.65 10.75 12.64
N ASP A 237 -7.10 11.96 12.61
CA ASP A 237 -5.72 12.19 12.17
C ASP A 237 -4.69 11.46 13.05
N VAL A 238 -4.97 11.26 14.35
CA VAL A 238 -4.13 10.47 15.26
C VAL A 238 -4.15 8.99 14.87
N TYR A 239 -5.31 8.41 14.58
CA TYR A 239 -5.41 7.01 14.12
C TYR A 239 -4.77 6.80 12.75
N LEU A 240 -4.96 7.74 11.82
CA LEU A 240 -4.32 7.70 10.51
C LEU A 240 -2.80 7.85 10.64
N SER A 241 -2.30 8.66 11.57
CA SER A 241 -0.87 8.80 11.85
C SER A 241 -0.28 7.49 12.36
N ALA A 242 -0.99 6.81 13.27
CA ALA A 242 -0.58 5.50 13.78
C ALA A 242 -0.52 4.43 12.69
N LEU A 243 -1.38 4.52 11.67
CA LEU A 243 -1.40 3.63 10.50
C LEU A 243 -0.39 4.03 9.40
N GLY A 244 0.35 5.14 9.55
CA GLY A 244 1.23 5.68 8.51
C GLY A 244 0.47 6.25 7.30
N LEU A 245 -0.76 6.69 7.53
CA LEU A 245 -1.73 7.19 6.55
C LEU A 245 -2.06 8.68 6.70
N ALA A 246 -1.55 9.35 7.75
CA ALA A 246 -1.85 10.75 7.98
C ALA A 246 -1.11 11.66 6.98
N PRO A 247 -1.73 12.79 6.59
CA PRO A 247 -1.04 13.85 5.88
C PRO A 247 0.16 14.38 6.71
N PRO A 248 1.22 14.90 6.08
CA PRO A 248 2.29 15.59 6.79
C PRO A 248 1.70 16.85 7.46
N THR A 249 1.42 16.76 8.77
CA THR A 249 0.91 17.89 9.53
C THR A 249 2.02 18.92 9.74
N HIS A 250 1.82 20.10 9.18
CA HIS A 250 2.58 21.29 9.55
C HIS A 250 2.21 21.64 10.99
N MET A 251 3.06 21.29 11.96
CA MET A 251 2.99 21.82 13.31
C MET A 251 3.08 23.35 13.23
N ASN A 252 1.94 24.04 13.29
CA ASN A 252 1.90 25.49 13.45
C ASN A 252 2.37 25.84 14.87
N PRO A 253 3.44 26.62 15.05
CA PRO A 253 3.86 27.07 16.36
C PRO A 253 3.03 28.29 16.78
N LEU A 254 1.74 28.10 17.02
CA LEU A 254 0.89 29.10 17.67
C LEU A 254 -0.08 28.40 18.61
N ASN A 255 0.44 27.99 19.76
CA ASN A 255 -0.18 28.07 21.08
C ASN A 255 0.70 27.30 22.07
N SER A 256 1.88 27.86 22.34
CA SER A 256 2.76 27.43 23.41
C SER A 256 2.51 28.28 24.64
N GLU A 257 1.33 28.17 25.25
CA GLU A 257 1.07 28.71 26.58
C GLU A 257 -0.18 28.02 27.18
N ASN A 258 0.09 26.97 27.97
CA ASN A 258 -0.82 26.14 28.78
C ASN A 258 -1.12 24.73 28.25
N SER A 259 -0.18 23.83 28.45
CA SER A 259 -0.49 22.45 28.84
C SER A 259 0.66 21.91 29.68
N GLN A 260 0.31 21.52 30.90
CA GLN A 260 1.22 21.01 31.92
C GLN A 260 1.97 19.77 31.42
N MET A 261 3.23 19.66 31.85
CA MET A 261 4.11 18.49 31.64
C MET A 261 3.37 17.19 32.00
N VAL A 262 3.03 16.38 31.00
CA VAL A 262 2.83 14.94 31.19
C VAL A 262 4.12 14.26 30.78
N ASN A 263 4.79 13.71 31.78
CA ASN A 263 6.08 13.07 31.70
C ASN A 263 5.99 11.82 30.80
N SER A 264 6.59 11.85 29.61
CA SER A 264 6.70 10.68 28.74
C SER A 264 7.90 9.84 29.18
N GLN A 265 7.70 9.08 30.26
CA GLN A 265 8.55 7.96 30.64
C GLN A 265 7.64 6.75 30.84
N GLY A 266 7.60 5.88 29.84
CA GLY A 266 7.05 4.54 30.02
C GLY A 266 6.25 4.03 28.83
N TYR A 267 6.93 3.64 27.75
CA TYR A 267 6.51 2.51 26.92
C TYR A 267 7.75 1.90 26.25
N SER A 268 8.46 1.09 27.01
CA SER A 268 9.48 0.17 26.50
C SER A 268 9.47 -1.06 27.41
N GLN A 269 8.53 -1.96 27.16
CA GLN A 269 8.58 -3.40 27.48
C GLN A 269 7.16 -3.97 27.36
N VAL A 270 6.88 -4.62 26.23
CA VAL A 270 5.95 -5.74 26.23
C VAL A 270 6.82 -6.96 25.97
N GLU A 271 6.97 -7.78 27.00
CA GLU A 271 7.77 -9.01 27.01
C GLU A 271 7.26 -10.00 25.96
N ASN A 272 8.19 -10.47 25.13
CA ASN A 272 8.00 -11.61 24.24
C ASN A 272 8.67 -12.81 24.92
N PRO A 273 7.95 -13.91 25.26
CA PRO A 273 8.55 -15.02 25.99
C PRO A 273 9.28 -15.96 25.02
N ALA A 274 10.58 -15.72 24.80
CA ALA A 274 11.48 -16.75 24.28
C ALA A 274 12.92 -16.52 24.74
N MET A 275 13.44 -17.50 25.49
CA MET A 275 14.86 -17.85 25.64
C MET A 275 15.80 -16.78 26.24
N HIS A 276 15.93 -16.90 27.56
CA HIS A 276 17.01 -16.35 28.37
C HIS A 276 18.40 -16.82 27.89
N VAL A 277 19.24 -15.88 27.44
CA VAL A 277 20.70 -16.01 27.50
C VAL A 277 21.29 -14.69 28.00
N SER A 278 21.80 -14.74 29.23
CA SER A 278 22.50 -13.65 29.90
C SER A 278 23.94 -13.54 29.41
N SER A 279 24.44 -12.32 29.24
CA SER A 279 25.85 -12.03 29.44
C SER A 279 26.08 -10.60 29.93
N ALA A 280 26.29 -10.51 31.24
CA ALA A 280 27.24 -9.68 31.98
C ALA A 280 27.50 -8.22 31.54
N GLU A 281 26.99 -7.33 32.41
CA GLU A 281 27.56 -6.10 32.95
C GLU A 281 29.02 -5.74 32.58
N LEU A 282 29.20 -4.50 32.10
CA LEU A 282 30.32 -3.66 32.54
C LEU A 282 29.94 -2.17 32.47
N SER A 283 29.71 -1.58 33.64
CA SER A 283 29.62 -0.14 33.84
C SER A 283 31.02 0.49 33.87
N GLN A 284 31.22 1.62 33.20
CA GLN A 284 32.18 2.63 33.67
C GLN A 284 31.87 4.04 33.13
N HIS A 285 31.88 4.96 34.10
CA HIS A 285 31.54 6.38 34.07
C HIS A 285 32.70 7.23 33.51
N VAL A 286 32.42 8.55 33.30
CA VAL A 286 33.33 9.71 33.02
C VAL A 286 33.18 10.18 31.57
N GLY A 287 33.06 11.46 31.20
CA GLY A 287 33.06 12.77 31.86
C GLY A 287 32.79 13.82 30.76
N GLY A 288 32.20 14.96 31.10
CA GLY A 288 31.65 15.92 30.12
C GLY A 288 32.66 16.66 29.25
N PHE A 289 32.19 17.09 28.08
CA PHE A 289 32.71 18.24 27.33
C PHE A 289 31.59 18.82 26.46
N SER A 290 31.38 20.14 26.52
CA SER A 290 30.41 20.90 25.74
C SER A 290 31.12 21.67 24.63
N ALA A 291 30.65 21.60 23.38
CA ALA A 291 30.79 22.61 22.31
C ALA A 291 30.10 22.12 21.00
N PRO A 292 29.87 23.01 20.01
CA PRO A 292 28.83 24.03 19.93
C PRO A 292 27.72 23.64 18.93
N ALA A 293 26.62 24.39 18.94
CA ALA A 293 25.47 24.21 18.05
C ALA A 293 25.86 24.33 16.57
N ASP A 294 25.58 23.28 15.79
CA ASP A 294 25.57 23.35 14.34
C ASP A 294 24.13 23.36 13.84
N SER A 295 23.82 24.40 13.07
CA SER A 295 22.51 24.70 12.52
C SER A 295 22.24 23.80 11.32
N SER A 296 21.59 22.66 11.56
CA SER A 296 20.95 21.85 10.51
C SER A 296 19.53 21.47 10.96
N GLN A 297 18.64 22.47 11.00
CA GLN A 297 17.19 22.24 11.04
C GLN A 297 16.73 21.76 9.66
N ALA A 298 16.90 20.46 9.40
CA ALA A 298 16.25 19.74 8.30
C ALA A 298 15.93 18.27 8.66
N THR A 299 16.45 17.76 9.77
CA THR A 299 16.37 16.34 10.17
C THR A 299 15.05 15.91 10.81
N GLY A 300 14.15 16.85 11.14
CA GLY A 300 12.88 16.53 11.79
C GLY A 300 11.78 16.05 10.83
N GLN A 301 11.76 16.53 9.58
CA GLN A 301 10.71 16.22 8.62
C GLN A 301 11.00 14.92 7.84
N ASP A 302 12.24 14.70 7.40
CA ASP A 302 12.65 13.49 6.65
C ASP A 302 12.44 12.20 7.49
N LEU A 303 12.78 12.26 8.78
CA LEU A 303 12.59 11.15 9.70
C LEU A 303 11.10 10.85 9.95
N GLY A 304 10.24 11.87 9.91
CA GLY A 304 8.78 11.74 10.06
C GLY A 304 8.14 11.02 8.88
N THR A 305 8.48 11.41 7.64
CA THR A 305 7.98 10.76 6.42
C THR A 305 8.46 9.32 6.32
N ALA A 306 9.74 9.05 6.65
CA ALA A 306 10.29 7.70 6.67
C ALA A 306 9.58 6.80 7.70
N ALA A 307 9.31 7.32 8.90
CA ALA A 307 8.59 6.58 9.94
C ALA A 307 7.14 6.27 9.52
N GLN A 308 6.44 7.23 8.90
CA GLN A 308 5.08 7.01 8.37
C GLN A 308 5.08 5.96 7.25
N LEU A 309 6.04 6.04 6.32
CA LEU A 309 6.18 5.08 5.23
C LEU A 309 6.43 3.65 5.75
N GLY A 310 7.30 3.52 6.76
CA GLY A 310 7.62 2.26 7.41
C GLY A 310 6.45 1.67 8.20
N ASN A 311 5.81 2.47 9.05
CA ASN A 311 4.65 2.05 9.84
C ASN A 311 3.54 1.51 8.94
N TRP A 312 3.28 2.21 7.83
CA TRP A 312 2.34 1.73 6.83
C TRP A 312 2.76 0.40 6.22
N PHE A 313 4.00 0.27 5.76
CA PHE A 313 4.44 -0.93 5.05
C PHE A 313 4.32 -2.18 5.94
N TRP A 314 4.74 -2.07 7.20
CA TRP A 314 4.61 -3.16 8.16
C TRP A 314 3.16 -3.45 8.53
N GLY A 315 2.32 -2.42 8.74
CA GLY A 315 0.89 -2.60 8.97
C GLY A 315 0.19 -3.30 7.79
N ASN A 316 0.55 -2.91 6.56
CA ASN A 316 0.06 -3.51 5.32
C ASN A 316 0.49 -4.99 5.19
N GLN A 317 1.77 -5.29 5.42
CA GLN A 317 2.29 -6.66 5.39
C GLN A 317 1.67 -7.55 6.48
N TYR A 318 1.47 -7.01 7.69
CA TYR A 318 0.80 -7.73 8.76
C TYR A 318 -0.65 -8.06 8.41
N MET A 319 -1.40 -7.08 7.88
CA MET A 319 -2.77 -7.31 7.41
C MET A 319 -2.82 -8.37 6.31
N MET A 320 -1.89 -8.35 5.35
CA MET A 320 -1.81 -9.36 4.29
C MET A 320 -1.38 -10.74 4.81
N GLY A 321 -0.46 -10.81 5.77
CA GLY A 321 -0.03 -12.08 6.37
C GLY A 321 -1.17 -12.82 7.08
N LEU A 322 -2.08 -12.09 7.73
CA LEU A 322 -3.30 -12.66 8.32
C LEU A 322 -4.28 -13.22 7.27
N LEU A 323 -4.17 -12.80 6.00
CA LEU A 323 -4.92 -13.37 4.89
C LEU A 323 -4.24 -14.62 4.33
N GLU A 324 -2.90 -14.67 4.30
CA GLU A 324 -2.09 -15.74 3.69
C GLU A 324 -2.10 -17.06 4.49
N GLU A 325 -2.11 -17.01 5.83
CA GLU A 325 -2.05 -18.20 6.69
C GLU A 325 -3.18 -19.22 6.42
N ASP A 326 -4.35 -18.76 5.99
CA ASP A 326 -5.53 -19.60 5.73
C ASP A 326 -5.49 -20.30 4.36
N LEU A 327 -4.79 -19.76 3.36
CA LEU A 327 -4.80 -20.31 2.00
C LEU A 327 -3.89 -21.52 1.86
N SER A 328 -2.90 -21.62 2.75
CA SER A 328 -2.07 -22.80 2.91
C SER A 328 -2.87 -24.06 3.28
N GLN A 329 -4.12 -23.90 3.73
CA GLN A 329 -5.01 -25.00 4.14
C GLN A 329 -5.88 -25.52 2.98
N PHE A 330 -5.85 -24.90 1.79
CA PHE A 330 -6.65 -25.31 0.65
C PHE A 330 -5.92 -26.39 -0.17
N ASN A 331 -6.35 -27.65 -0.04
CA ASN A 331 -5.79 -28.77 -0.79
C ASN A 331 -6.73 -29.13 -1.97
N PRO A 332 -6.35 -28.89 -3.24
CA PRO A 332 -7.23 -29.12 -4.39
C PRO A 332 -7.45 -30.61 -4.73
N GLY A 333 -6.90 -31.54 -3.94
CA GLY A 333 -6.89 -32.98 -4.20
C GLY A 333 -8.04 -33.81 -3.63
N ARG A 334 -9.23 -33.24 -3.36
CA ARG A 334 -10.41 -34.04 -2.98
C ARG A 334 -11.62 -33.71 -3.85
N SER A 335 -11.60 -34.24 -5.06
CA SER A 335 -12.80 -34.73 -5.75
C SER A 335 -12.94 -36.22 -5.48
#